data_AF-A0A969PEI0-F1
#
_entry.id   AF-A0A969PEI0-F1
#
_cell.length_a   1.000
_cell.length_b   1.000
_cell.length_c   1.000
_cell.angle_alpha   90.00
_cell.angle_beta   90.00
_cell.angle_gamma   90.00
#
_symmetry.space_group_name_H-M   'P 1'
#
loop_
_entity.id
_entity.type
_entity.pdbx_description
1 polymer ?
#
loop_
_entity_poly.entity_id
_entity_poly.type
_entity_poly.pdbx_seq_one_letter_code
_entity_poly.pdbx_strand_id
1 'polypeptide(L)'
;MTQLFRPSLLGVAITLAFLSSVSAIPQVAAQSTGTQFTSAQSGGILYSQQSSSKAIPSSVGKPNTRRAQSGKGACPFTENQMKLTALVPKTMNGPQTVSKYPTFWFYVPYTRSNNLSGVFVLQDENGKDIYRNDDVSLPEAPGVISVQIPATAAPLEMEKEYQWFFQVTCSNPTPEVSGWIQRGVIDSTLMKQINAAQPLQRAALYAEQGFWYDALSVIGEKRLLNPQDGVLIKAWASLLVQLELKEVAIKSGTQ
;
A
#
# COMPACT_ATOMS: atom_id res chain seq x y z
N MET A 1 32.28 -83.61 -58.84
CA MET A 1 32.84 -83.33 -57.50
C MET A 1 32.34 -81.94 -57.11
N THR A 2 31.53 -81.69 -56.08
CA THR A 2 31.04 -82.49 -54.95
C THR A 2 29.73 -81.80 -54.51
N GLN A 3 28.72 -82.59 -54.14
CA GLN A 3 27.43 -82.09 -53.62
C GLN A 3 27.56 -81.46 -52.23
N LEU A 4 26.57 -80.64 -51.82
CA LEU A 4 25.62 -81.00 -50.74
C LEU A 4 24.65 -79.82 -50.38
N PHE A 5 23.36 -80.16 -50.47
CA PHE A 5 22.22 -79.85 -49.58
C PHE A 5 21.78 -78.41 -49.16
N ARG A 6 20.47 -78.19 -49.33
CA ARG A 6 19.57 -77.10 -48.85
C ARG A 6 19.30 -77.18 -47.32
N PRO A 7 18.78 -76.12 -46.66
CA PRO A 7 17.30 -75.95 -46.53
C PRO A 7 16.78 -74.49 -46.59
N SER A 8 15.45 -74.42 -46.70
CA SER A 8 14.56 -73.24 -46.86
C SER A 8 14.31 -72.50 -45.53
N LEU A 9 14.07 -71.18 -45.58
CA LEU A 9 13.38 -70.45 -44.50
C LEU A 9 12.68 -69.18 -45.03
N LEU A 10 11.37 -69.13 -44.77
CA LEU A 10 10.49 -67.98 -44.97
C LEU A 10 10.94 -66.79 -44.11
N GLY A 11 10.89 -65.59 -44.69
CA GLY A 11 11.02 -64.32 -43.95
C GLY A 11 9.98 -63.33 -44.45
N VAL A 12 8.87 -63.22 -43.72
CA VAL A 12 7.82 -62.20 -43.88
C VAL A 12 8.32 -60.92 -43.19
N ALA A 13 8.32 -59.78 -43.89
CA ALA A 13 8.52 -58.47 -43.27
C ALA A 13 7.35 -57.54 -43.64
N ILE A 14 6.57 -57.23 -42.61
CA ILE A 14 5.34 -56.45 -42.61
C ILE A 14 5.70 -54.97 -42.73
N THR A 15 5.22 -54.31 -43.78
CA THR A 15 5.29 -52.85 -43.94
C THR A 15 4.21 -52.20 -43.07
N LEU A 16 4.60 -51.54 -41.99
CA LEU A 16 3.73 -50.67 -41.19
C LEU A 16 3.45 -49.37 -41.96
N ALA A 17 2.24 -49.26 -42.52
CA ALA A 17 1.73 -48.01 -43.04
C ALA A 17 1.24 -47.13 -41.87
N PHE A 18 1.92 -46.01 -41.62
CA PHE A 18 1.44 -44.97 -40.70
C PHE A 18 0.24 -44.25 -41.34
N LEU A 19 -0.96 -44.51 -40.83
CA LEU A 19 -2.14 -43.67 -41.06
C LEU A 19 -2.02 -42.41 -40.19
N SER A 20 -1.60 -41.29 -40.78
CA SER A 20 -1.75 -39.98 -40.15
C SER A 20 -3.21 -39.53 -40.25
N SER A 21 -3.98 -39.73 -39.18
CA SER A 21 -5.31 -39.14 -39.04
C SER A 21 -5.17 -37.65 -38.79
N VAL A 22 -5.40 -36.84 -39.82
CA VAL A 22 -5.54 -35.38 -39.71
C VAL A 22 -6.95 -35.11 -39.16
N SER A 23 -7.07 -34.85 -37.87
CA SER A 23 -8.29 -34.29 -37.30
C SER A 23 -8.35 -32.80 -37.63
N ALA A 24 -9.31 -32.44 -38.48
CA ALA A 24 -9.64 -31.05 -38.77
C ALA A 24 -10.19 -30.40 -37.50
N ILE A 25 -9.48 -29.38 -36.98
CA ILE A 25 -9.95 -28.54 -35.89
C ILE A 25 -10.96 -27.54 -36.50
N PRO A 26 -12.20 -27.45 -35.98
CA PRO A 26 -13.14 -26.45 -36.47
C PRO A 26 -12.65 -25.05 -36.06
N GLN A 27 -12.46 -24.18 -37.07
CA GLN A 27 -12.18 -22.77 -36.87
C GLN A 27 -13.46 -22.07 -36.39
N VAL A 28 -13.45 -21.56 -35.16
CA VAL A 28 -14.49 -20.66 -34.66
C VAL A 28 -14.23 -19.28 -35.27
N ALA A 29 -15.05 -18.89 -36.25
CA ALA A 29 -15.08 -17.54 -36.77
C ALA A 29 -15.77 -16.62 -35.75
N ALA A 30 -14.99 -15.82 -35.02
CA ALA A 30 -15.52 -14.71 -34.24
C ALA A 30 -15.95 -13.60 -35.21
N GLN A 31 -17.26 -13.41 -35.36
CA GLN A 31 -17.79 -12.26 -36.07
C GLN A 31 -17.61 -11.02 -35.19
N SER A 32 -16.64 -10.17 -35.54
CA SER A 32 -16.52 -8.84 -34.97
C SER A 32 -17.63 -7.96 -35.55
N THR A 33 -18.70 -7.75 -34.79
CA THR A 33 -19.69 -6.73 -35.11
C THR A 33 -18.99 -5.38 -35.00
N GLY A 34 -18.60 -4.81 -36.14
CA GLY A 34 -17.97 -3.50 -36.24
C GLY A 34 -18.92 -2.43 -35.72
N THR A 35 -18.61 -1.89 -34.54
CA THR A 35 -19.17 -0.61 -34.09
C THR A 35 -18.15 0.45 -34.46
N GLN A 36 -18.57 1.35 -35.35
CA GLN A 36 -17.75 2.41 -35.93
C GLN A 36 -17.20 3.33 -34.84
N PHE A 37 -15.87 3.48 -34.79
CA PHE A 37 -15.22 4.57 -34.08
C PHE A 37 -15.44 5.86 -34.86
N THR A 38 -16.39 6.67 -34.40
CA THR A 38 -16.43 8.10 -34.73
C THR A 38 -15.62 8.86 -33.68
N SER A 39 -14.64 9.61 -34.15
CA SER A 39 -13.85 10.54 -33.36
C SER A 39 -14.67 11.78 -33.04
N ALA A 40 -14.79 12.17 -31.76
CA ALA A 40 -14.87 13.57 -31.35
C ALA A 40 -14.98 13.77 -29.83
N GLN A 41 -14.04 14.58 -29.34
CA GLN A 41 -14.22 15.66 -28.37
C GLN A 41 -14.19 15.38 -26.86
N SER A 42 -13.36 16.22 -26.23
CA SER A 42 -13.15 16.44 -24.81
C SER A 42 -14.44 16.58 -24.01
N GLY A 43 -14.62 15.74 -23.00
CA GLY A 43 -15.60 15.91 -21.95
C GLY A 43 -15.02 15.45 -20.64
N GLY A 44 -14.85 16.36 -19.67
CA GLY A 44 -14.43 16.04 -18.33
C GLY A 44 -15.39 15.05 -17.68
N ILE A 45 -14.86 13.99 -17.08
CA ILE A 45 -15.67 13.02 -16.35
C ILE A 45 -16.03 13.64 -15.00
N LEU A 46 -17.23 14.23 -14.94
CA LEU A 46 -17.93 14.51 -13.69
C LEU A 46 -18.50 13.18 -13.18
N TYR A 47 -17.86 12.60 -12.17
CA TYR A 47 -18.41 11.44 -11.47
C TYR A 47 -19.66 11.85 -10.68
N SER A 48 -20.81 11.32 -11.08
CA SER A 48 -22.06 11.42 -10.34
C SER A 48 -21.97 10.61 -9.05
N GLN A 49 -22.04 11.29 -7.91
CA GLN A 49 -22.14 10.70 -6.59
C GLN A 49 -23.57 10.16 -6.37
N GLN A 50 -23.80 8.89 -6.70
CA GLN A 50 -25.04 8.21 -6.33
C GLN A 50 -24.89 7.69 -4.88
N SER A 51 -25.19 8.56 -3.92
CA SER A 51 -25.18 8.25 -2.49
C SER A 51 -26.38 7.37 -2.13
N SER A 52 -26.15 6.07 -1.91
CA SER A 52 -27.13 5.19 -1.28
C SER A 52 -26.95 5.27 0.24
N SER A 53 -27.71 6.17 0.87
CA SER A 53 -27.74 6.36 2.32
C SER A 53 -28.38 5.15 3.02
N LYS A 54 -27.57 4.27 3.59
CA LYS A 54 -28.01 3.39 4.68
C LYS A 54 -27.57 4.04 5.99
N ALA A 55 -28.53 4.57 6.74
CA ALA A 55 -28.29 5.20 8.03
C ALA A 55 -27.73 4.18 9.03
N ILE A 56 -26.55 4.48 9.58
CA ILE A 56 -25.93 3.75 10.71
C ILE A 56 -25.90 4.73 11.90
N PRO A 57 -26.25 4.30 13.13
CA PRO A 57 -26.43 5.19 14.27
C PRO A 57 -25.15 5.93 14.63
N SER A 58 -25.30 7.22 14.92
CA SER A 58 -24.27 8.12 15.41
C SER A 58 -23.64 7.60 16.72
N SER A 59 -22.39 7.16 16.66
CA SER A 59 -21.52 7.09 17.83
C SER A 59 -20.93 8.47 18.09
N VAL A 60 -21.45 9.10 19.12
CA VAL A 60 -20.97 10.37 19.67
C VAL A 60 -19.53 10.19 20.16
N GLY A 61 -18.59 10.95 19.61
CA GLY A 61 -17.40 11.40 20.35
C GLY A 61 -16.01 10.86 20.00
N LYS A 62 -15.70 10.41 18.77
CA LYS A 62 -14.28 10.16 18.39
C LYS A 62 -13.58 11.47 17.95
N PRO A 63 -12.50 11.92 18.60
CA PRO A 63 -11.71 13.06 18.14
C PRO A 63 -11.05 12.78 16.78
N ASN A 64 -10.75 13.83 16.02
CA ASN A 64 -10.03 13.78 14.75
C ASN A 64 -8.80 12.84 14.82
N THR A 65 -8.65 11.95 13.84
CA THR A 65 -7.60 10.92 13.76
C THR A 65 -6.19 11.47 13.57
N ARG A 66 -6.07 12.78 13.30
CA ARG A 66 -4.81 13.52 13.26
C ARG A 66 -4.84 14.62 14.32
N ARG A 67 -4.25 14.39 15.49
CA ARG A 67 -4.02 15.46 16.47
C ARG A 67 -2.59 15.95 16.34
N ALA A 68 -2.39 17.25 16.22
CA ALA A 68 -1.08 17.88 16.27
C ALA A 68 -1.01 18.81 17.49
N GLN A 69 0.00 18.63 18.34
CA GLN A 69 0.29 19.58 19.41
C GLN A 69 1.47 20.46 18.98
N SER A 70 1.21 21.76 18.82
CA SER A 70 2.26 22.75 18.52
C SER A 70 2.66 23.47 19.81
N GLY A 71 3.91 23.29 20.23
CA GLY A 71 4.52 24.10 21.27
C GLY A 71 5.17 25.36 20.73
N LYS A 72 5.15 26.45 21.52
CA LYS A 72 5.89 27.69 21.24
C LYS A 72 7.39 27.55 21.63
N GLY A 73 7.95 26.35 21.52
CA GLY A 73 9.32 26.02 21.89
C GLY A 73 10.24 25.81 20.67
N ALA A 74 11.53 26.06 20.87
CA ALA A 74 12.56 26.21 19.84
C ALA A 74 13.03 24.91 19.15
N CYS A 75 12.12 24.09 18.61
CA CYS A 75 12.53 23.16 17.57
C CYS A 75 13.07 23.98 16.38
N PRO A 76 14.16 23.55 15.72
CA PRO A 76 14.74 24.32 14.62
C PRO A 76 13.63 24.65 13.61
N PHE A 77 13.43 25.95 13.40
CA PHE A 77 12.34 26.44 12.58
C PHE A 77 12.60 25.98 11.15
N THR A 78 11.61 25.33 10.53
CA THR A 78 11.70 25.11 9.09
C THR A 78 11.34 26.39 8.39
N GLU A 79 12.18 26.80 7.43
CA GLU A 79 11.91 27.95 6.55
C GLU A 79 10.52 27.87 5.87
N ASN A 80 9.95 26.66 5.77
CA ASN A 80 8.69 26.37 5.08
C ASN A 80 7.46 26.25 5.99
N GLN A 81 7.56 26.51 7.31
CA GLN A 81 6.45 26.43 8.29
C GLN A 81 5.70 25.08 8.37
N MET A 82 6.21 24.02 7.74
CA MET A 82 5.56 22.71 7.79
C MET A 82 5.65 22.12 9.19
N LYS A 83 4.55 21.49 9.61
CA LYS A 83 4.45 20.84 10.91
C LYS A 83 4.71 19.34 10.78
N LEU A 84 5.12 18.73 11.88
CA LEU A 84 5.10 17.28 12.03
C LEU A 84 3.70 16.77 11.64
N THR A 85 3.63 15.86 10.68
CA THR A 85 2.37 15.43 10.08
C THR A 85 2.32 13.92 9.95
N ALA A 86 1.27 13.31 10.49
CA ALA A 86 0.99 11.89 10.24
C ALA A 86 0.30 11.70 8.89
N LEU A 87 0.79 10.74 8.11
CA LEU A 87 0.25 10.41 6.79
C LEU A 87 -0.86 9.37 6.95
N VAL A 88 -1.98 9.82 7.48
CA VAL A 88 -3.20 9.03 7.70
C VAL A 88 -4.43 9.88 7.35
N PRO A 89 -5.60 9.34 7.00
CA PRO A 89 -6.80 10.14 6.71
C PRO A 89 -7.24 11.00 7.90
N LYS A 90 -7.84 12.18 7.65
CA LYS A 90 -8.37 13.10 8.69
C LYS A 90 -9.72 12.67 9.29
N THR A 91 -10.58 12.12 8.44
CA THR A 91 -12.03 12.06 8.66
C THR A 91 -12.58 10.65 8.61
N MET A 92 -11.73 9.64 8.50
CA MET A 92 -12.18 8.25 8.50
C MET A 92 -12.36 7.76 9.93
N ASN A 93 -13.46 7.04 10.16
CA ASN A 93 -13.66 6.25 11.37
C ASN A 93 -12.54 5.21 11.46
N GLY A 94 -11.47 5.54 12.20
CA GLY A 94 -10.34 4.64 12.51
C GLY A 94 -9.66 4.03 11.27
N PRO A 95 -8.63 4.64 10.66
CA PRO A 95 -7.91 4.02 9.56
C PRO A 95 -7.40 2.63 9.95
N GLN A 96 -7.54 1.67 9.03
CA GLN A 96 -7.33 0.26 9.33
C GLN A 96 -6.03 -0.26 8.73
N THR A 97 -5.58 -1.40 9.24
CA THR A 97 -4.55 -2.22 8.62
C THR A 97 -4.93 -3.69 8.56
N VAL A 98 -4.45 -4.43 7.57
CA VAL A 98 -4.51 -5.91 7.60
C VAL A 98 -3.28 -6.53 8.29
N SER A 99 -2.20 -5.74 8.42
CA SER A 99 -0.92 -6.21 8.93
C SER A 99 -0.94 -6.50 10.43
N LYS A 100 -0.24 -7.57 10.82
CA LYS A 100 0.12 -7.85 12.23
C LYS A 100 1.14 -6.85 12.78
N TYR A 101 1.94 -6.30 11.88
CA TYR A 101 3.12 -5.49 12.14
C TYR A 101 3.10 -4.29 11.17
N PRO A 102 2.21 -3.31 11.42
CA PRO A 102 1.99 -2.22 10.47
C PRO A 102 3.19 -1.28 10.37
N THR A 103 3.22 -0.54 9.28
CA THR A 103 4.16 0.56 9.06
C THR A 103 3.41 1.88 9.11
N PHE A 104 3.90 2.80 9.93
CA PHE A 104 3.38 4.15 10.10
C PHE A 104 4.23 5.14 9.31
N TRP A 105 3.59 6.14 8.71
CA TRP A 105 4.26 7.09 7.83
C TRP A 105 4.07 8.52 8.32
N PHE A 106 5.16 9.28 8.35
CA PHE A 106 5.19 10.64 8.89
C PHE A 106 5.96 11.57 7.96
N TYR A 107 5.49 12.80 7.80
CA TYR A 107 6.33 13.88 7.32
C TYR A 107 6.99 14.58 8.51
N VAL A 108 8.31 14.54 8.51
CA VAL A 108 9.17 15.16 9.51
C VAL A 108 9.77 16.43 8.92
N PRO A 109 9.42 17.61 9.44
CA PRO A 109 9.98 18.86 8.96
C PRO A 109 11.42 19.07 9.45
N TYR A 110 11.94 18.26 10.36
CA TYR A 110 13.25 18.47 10.98
C TYR A 110 14.35 17.62 10.34
N THR A 111 15.57 18.15 10.33
CA THR A 111 16.78 17.42 9.95
C THR A 111 17.39 16.74 11.19
N ARG A 112 18.00 15.57 10.99
CA ARG A 112 18.77 14.84 12.01
C ARG A 112 19.84 15.73 12.66
N SER A 113 19.90 15.70 13.99
CA SER A 113 20.92 16.37 14.81
C SER A 113 21.10 15.59 16.12
N ASN A 114 22.26 15.71 16.77
CA ASN A 114 22.56 15.00 18.02
C ASN A 114 21.58 15.29 19.17
N ASN A 115 20.84 16.40 19.08
CA ASN A 115 19.89 16.83 20.10
C ASN A 115 18.42 16.55 19.73
N LEU A 116 18.17 15.79 18.65
CA LEU A 116 16.83 15.50 18.13
C LEU A 116 16.66 13.99 17.96
N SER A 117 15.68 13.40 18.64
CA SER A 117 15.27 12.02 18.42
C SER A 117 13.76 11.93 18.17
N GLY A 118 13.35 10.94 17.37
CA GLY A 118 11.94 10.58 17.26
C GLY A 118 11.58 9.55 18.33
N VAL A 119 10.41 9.73 18.96
CA VAL A 119 9.85 8.73 19.89
C VAL A 119 8.53 8.25 19.32
N PHE A 120 8.40 6.94 19.14
CA PHE A 120 7.16 6.29 18.71
C PHE A 120 6.63 5.38 19.81
N VAL A 121 5.34 5.49 20.10
CA VAL A 121 4.64 4.66 21.08
C VAL A 121 3.36 4.12 20.45
N LEU A 122 3.08 2.84 20.68
CA LEU A 122 1.83 2.18 20.35
C LEU A 122 1.22 1.62 21.63
N GLN A 123 -0.01 1.99 21.90
CA GLN A 123 -0.78 1.62 23.07
C GLN A 123 -2.00 0.79 22.69
N ASP A 124 -2.38 -0.13 23.57
CA ASP A 124 -3.67 -0.80 23.50
C ASP A 124 -4.83 0.11 23.94
N GLU A 125 -6.06 -0.39 23.86
CA GLU A 125 -7.28 0.31 24.27
C GLU A 125 -7.30 0.75 25.75
N ASN A 126 -6.46 0.15 26.60
CA ASN A 126 -6.33 0.48 28.01
C ASN A 126 -5.21 1.50 28.27
N GLY A 127 -4.55 2.02 27.22
CA GLY A 127 -3.44 2.94 27.31
C GLY A 127 -2.12 2.28 27.73
N LYS A 128 -2.02 0.94 27.66
CA LYS A 128 -0.78 0.23 27.96
C LYS A 128 0.11 0.22 26.72
N ASP A 129 1.36 0.64 26.87
CA ASP A 129 2.39 0.53 25.84
C ASP A 129 2.59 -0.95 25.43
N ILE A 130 2.26 -1.28 24.19
CA ILE A 130 2.54 -2.59 23.58
C ILE A 130 3.79 -2.56 22.70
N TYR A 131 4.21 -1.37 22.27
CA TYR A 131 5.46 -1.14 21.59
C TYR A 131 5.92 0.30 21.83
N ARG A 132 7.23 0.47 22.02
CA ARG A 132 7.88 1.76 22.20
C ARG A 132 9.24 1.75 21.52
N ASN A 133 9.55 2.83 20.82
CA ASN A 133 10.86 3.09 20.22
C ASN A 133 11.26 4.54 20.53
N ASP A 134 12.26 4.71 21.39
CA ASP A 134 12.75 6.02 21.82
C ASP A 134 13.84 6.61 20.90
N ASP A 135 14.26 5.87 19.87
CA ASP A 135 15.37 6.25 18.96
C ASP A 135 14.98 6.10 17.48
N VAL A 136 13.82 6.66 17.12
CA VAL A 136 13.44 6.76 15.71
C VAL A 136 14.35 7.79 15.02
N SER A 137 15.16 7.29 14.09
CA SER A 137 16.07 8.12 13.29
C SER A 137 15.31 9.15 12.45
N LEU A 138 15.66 10.43 12.61
CA LEU A 138 15.16 11.52 11.78
C LEU A 138 15.88 11.57 10.42
N PRO A 139 15.28 12.17 9.37
CA PRO A 139 15.89 12.23 8.04
C PRO A 139 16.98 13.31 7.95
N GLU A 140 17.87 13.23 6.95
CA GLU A 140 18.95 14.22 6.72
C GLU A 140 18.43 15.56 6.17
N ALA A 141 17.26 15.53 5.53
CA ALA A 141 16.53 16.70 5.07
C ALA A 141 15.05 16.53 5.44
N PRO A 142 14.28 17.63 5.55
CA PRO A 142 12.84 17.56 5.77
C PRO A 142 12.18 16.59 4.77
N GLY A 143 11.41 15.64 5.28
CA GLY A 143 11.07 14.47 4.48
C GLY A 143 10.12 13.48 5.13
N VAL A 144 9.75 12.48 4.33
CA VAL A 144 8.91 11.37 4.80
C VAL A 144 9.79 10.30 5.42
N ILE A 145 9.39 9.81 6.58
CA ILE A 145 9.95 8.61 7.22
C ILE A 145 8.86 7.57 7.47
N SER A 146 9.30 6.34 7.72
CA SER A 146 8.47 5.23 8.14
C SER A 146 8.92 4.68 9.50
N VAL A 147 7.96 4.25 10.31
CA VAL A 147 8.20 3.47 11.54
C VAL A 147 7.45 2.16 11.42
N GLN A 148 8.18 1.04 11.34
CA GLN A 148 7.59 -0.30 11.25
C GLN A 148 7.61 -0.96 12.64
N ILE A 149 6.49 -1.58 13.02
CA ILE A 149 6.47 -2.45 14.20
C ILE A 149 7.29 -3.70 13.89
N PRO A 150 8.34 -4.04 14.65
CA PRO A 150 9.15 -5.21 14.38
C PRO A 150 8.37 -6.50 14.70
N ALA A 151 8.69 -7.58 13.98
CA ALA A 151 8.07 -8.88 14.20
C ALA A 151 8.35 -9.47 15.60
N THR A 152 9.34 -8.94 16.32
CA THR A 152 9.67 -9.30 17.71
C THR A 152 8.72 -8.69 18.74
N ALA A 153 7.94 -7.66 18.37
CA ALA A 153 6.90 -7.10 19.22
C ALA A 153 5.65 -7.99 19.23
N ALA A 154 4.73 -7.72 20.17
CA ALA A 154 3.42 -8.37 20.15
C ALA A 154 2.66 -8.00 18.86
N PRO A 155 2.11 -8.96 18.10
CA PRO A 155 1.34 -8.65 16.91
C PRO A 155 0.03 -7.98 17.28
N LEU A 156 -0.44 -7.05 16.44
CA LEU A 156 -1.77 -6.48 16.59
C LEU A 156 -2.81 -7.60 16.43
N GLU A 157 -3.82 -7.63 17.29
CA GLU A 157 -4.91 -8.59 17.25
C GLU A 157 -6.01 -8.12 16.29
N MET A 158 -6.69 -9.07 15.65
CA MET A 158 -7.80 -8.74 14.75
C MET A 158 -8.90 -8.00 15.49
N GLU A 159 -9.50 -7.02 14.82
CA GLU A 159 -10.63 -6.20 15.26
C GLU A 159 -10.36 -5.33 16.50
N LYS A 160 -9.14 -5.36 17.06
CA LYS A 160 -8.74 -4.48 18.16
C LYS A 160 -8.25 -3.12 17.68
N GLU A 161 -8.61 -2.08 18.43
CA GLU A 161 -8.15 -0.71 18.24
C GLU A 161 -6.90 -0.44 19.09
N TYR A 162 -5.99 0.34 18.54
CA TYR A 162 -4.75 0.77 19.17
C TYR A 162 -4.58 2.27 18.92
N GLN A 163 -3.89 2.95 19.84
CA GLN A 163 -3.54 4.36 19.69
C GLN A 163 -2.03 4.49 19.54
N TRP A 164 -1.59 5.26 18.55
CA TRP A 164 -0.18 5.53 18.35
C TRP A 164 0.13 7.01 18.54
N PHE A 165 1.37 7.27 18.94
CA PHE A 165 1.94 8.59 19.17
C PHE A 165 3.30 8.64 18.50
N PHE A 166 3.59 9.76 17.85
CA PHE A 166 4.91 10.06 17.32
C PHE A 166 5.31 11.48 17.71
N GLN A 167 6.45 11.57 18.38
CA GLN A 167 6.99 12.81 18.92
C GLN A 167 8.40 13.05 18.37
N VAL A 168 8.81 14.32 18.30
CA VAL A 168 10.19 14.69 18.02
C VAL A 168 10.73 15.49 19.20
N THR A 169 11.70 14.93 19.93
CA THR A 169 12.30 15.53 21.12
C THR A 169 13.15 16.73 20.72
N CYS A 170 12.57 17.94 20.80
CA CYS A 170 13.26 19.14 20.33
C CYS A 170 12.89 20.42 21.07
N SER A 171 11.79 20.45 21.82
CA SER A 171 11.38 21.59 22.62
C SER A 171 10.36 21.22 23.67
N ASN A 172 10.01 22.16 24.55
CA ASN A 172 8.85 22.07 25.43
C ASN A 172 7.79 23.15 25.05
N PRO A 173 6.56 22.78 24.67
CA PRO A 173 6.10 21.42 24.47
C PRO A 173 6.67 20.77 23.21
N THR A 174 6.81 19.45 23.26
CA THR A 174 7.33 18.60 22.19
C THR A 174 6.32 18.54 21.05
N PRO A 175 6.74 18.72 19.78
CA PRO A 175 5.89 18.43 18.62
C PRO A 175 5.45 16.97 18.64
N GLU A 176 4.14 16.75 18.60
CA GLU A 176 3.54 15.44 18.62
C GLU A 176 2.45 15.34 17.56
N VAL A 177 2.38 14.17 16.92
CA VAL A 177 1.20 13.69 16.20
C VAL A 177 0.71 12.36 16.78
N SER A 178 -0.60 12.17 16.80
CA SER A 178 -1.21 10.92 17.25
C SER A 178 -2.43 10.55 16.42
N GLY A 179 -2.81 9.28 16.50
CA GLY A 179 -3.98 8.74 15.84
C GLY A 179 -4.30 7.31 16.25
N TRP A 180 -5.33 6.77 15.63
CA TRP A 180 -5.85 5.43 15.91
C TRP A 180 -5.55 4.48 14.75
N ILE A 181 -5.39 3.20 15.06
CA ILE A 181 -5.28 2.12 14.10
C ILE A 181 -6.07 0.92 14.58
N GLN A 182 -6.83 0.29 13.68
CA GLN A 182 -7.49 -0.99 13.96
C GLN A 182 -6.98 -2.05 12.99
N ARG A 183 -6.72 -3.26 13.47
CA ARG A 183 -6.40 -4.37 12.58
C ARG A 183 -7.68 -4.98 12.01
N GLY A 184 -8.06 -4.59 10.80
CA GLY A 184 -9.32 -5.02 10.17
C GLY A 184 -9.26 -6.44 9.60
N VAL A 185 -10.45 -7.00 9.36
CA VAL A 185 -10.63 -8.26 8.64
C VAL A 185 -10.80 -7.95 7.15
N ILE A 186 -10.10 -8.69 6.30
CA ILE A 186 -10.23 -8.57 4.84
C ILE A 186 -10.81 -9.86 4.26
N ASP A 187 -11.74 -9.72 3.32
CA ASP A 187 -12.30 -10.86 2.61
C ASP A 187 -11.21 -11.64 1.87
N SER A 188 -11.32 -12.97 1.90
CA SER A 188 -10.30 -13.86 1.32
C SER A 188 -10.19 -13.76 -0.20
N THR A 189 -11.28 -13.44 -0.90
CA THR A 189 -11.29 -13.26 -2.35
C THR A 189 -10.60 -11.95 -2.71
N LEU A 190 -10.95 -10.87 -1.99
CA LEU A 190 -10.27 -9.59 -2.13
C LEU A 190 -8.77 -9.69 -1.81
N MET A 191 -8.39 -10.43 -0.75
CA MET A 191 -6.98 -10.61 -0.40
C MET A 191 -6.21 -11.36 -1.50
N LYS A 192 -6.83 -12.33 -2.18
CA LYS A 192 -6.23 -12.98 -3.36
C LYS A 192 -6.01 -12.00 -4.50
N GLN A 193 -6.97 -11.11 -4.76
CA GLN A 193 -6.83 -10.07 -5.78
C GLN A 193 -5.70 -9.11 -5.45
N ILE A 194 -5.61 -8.64 -4.20
CA ILE A 194 -4.54 -7.77 -3.71
C ILE A 194 -3.16 -8.43 -3.89
N ASN A 195 -3.03 -9.70 -3.54
CA ASN A 195 -1.77 -10.43 -3.67
C ASN A 195 -1.33 -10.62 -5.13
N ALA A 196 -2.28 -10.81 -6.05
CA ALA A 196 -1.99 -10.93 -7.49
C ALA A 196 -1.77 -9.57 -8.18
N ALA A 197 -2.24 -8.47 -7.60
CA ALA A 197 -2.18 -7.15 -8.19
C ALA A 197 -0.75 -6.59 -8.26
N GLN A 198 -0.51 -5.80 -9.31
CA GLN A 198 0.69 -4.96 -9.44
C GLN A 198 0.70 -3.86 -8.37
N PRO A 199 1.87 -3.30 -8.00
CA PRO A 199 1.99 -2.44 -6.82
C PRO A 199 1.02 -1.25 -6.76
N LEU A 200 0.83 -0.53 -7.87
CA LEU A 200 -0.08 0.62 -7.91
C LEU A 200 -1.54 0.20 -7.70
N GLN A 201 -1.95 -0.87 -8.37
CA GLN A 201 -3.30 -1.43 -8.23
C GLN A 201 -3.52 -2.01 -6.82
N ARG A 202 -2.50 -2.67 -6.25
CA ARG A 202 -2.54 -3.17 -4.88
C ARG A 202 -2.75 -2.06 -3.87
N ALA A 203 -2.03 -0.95 -4.01
CA ALA A 203 -2.21 0.22 -3.15
C ALA A 203 -3.62 0.82 -3.27
N ALA A 204 -4.15 0.91 -4.49
CA ALA A 204 -5.52 1.38 -4.73
C ALA A 204 -6.56 0.47 -4.06
N LEU A 205 -6.44 -0.85 -4.22
CA LEU A 205 -7.34 -1.83 -3.59
C LEU A 205 -7.33 -1.71 -2.06
N TYR A 206 -6.17 -1.50 -1.42
CA TYR A 206 -6.12 -1.25 0.02
C TYR A 206 -6.79 0.08 0.40
N ALA A 207 -6.51 1.16 -0.34
CA ALA A 207 -7.07 2.49 -0.06
C ALA A 207 -8.61 2.51 -0.19
N GLU A 208 -9.16 1.87 -1.21
CA GLU A 208 -10.60 1.73 -1.45
C GLU A 208 -11.33 1.06 -0.28
N GLN A 209 -10.63 0.19 0.45
CA GLN A 209 -11.16 -0.57 1.57
C GLN A 209 -10.84 0.08 2.94
N GLY A 210 -10.18 1.24 2.94
CA GLY A 210 -9.81 1.95 4.16
C GLY A 210 -8.54 1.45 4.85
N PHE A 211 -7.80 0.52 4.24
CA PHE A 211 -6.52 0.00 4.72
C PHE A 211 -5.35 0.94 4.38
N TRP A 212 -5.44 2.20 4.83
CA TRP A 212 -4.53 3.27 4.40
C TRP A 212 -3.07 3.06 4.81
N TYR A 213 -2.82 2.42 5.95
CA TYR A 213 -1.47 2.06 6.37
C TYR A 213 -0.82 1.11 5.36
N ASP A 214 -1.56 0.10 4.90
CA ASP A 214 -1.08 -0.86 3.90
C ASP A 214 -0.94 -0.20 2.52
N ALA A 215 -1.92 0.62 2.11
CA ALA A 215 -1.89 1.34 0.84
C ALA A 215 -0.65 2.23 0.70
N LEU A 216 -0.36 3.03 1.72
CA LEU A 216 0.84 3.88 1.75
C LEU A 216 2.11 3.03 1.75
N SER A 217 2.14 1.94 2.53
CA SER A 217 3.34 1.11 2.64
C SER A 217 3.75 0.48 1.31
N VAL A 218 2.79 0.01 0.51
CA VAL A 218 3.06 -0.58 -0.82
C VAL A 218 3.83 0.37 -1.74
N ILE A 219 3.52 1.67 -1.71
CA ILE A 219 4.18 2.68 -2.56
C ILE A 219 5.39 3.28 -1.85
N GLY A 220 5.26 3.61 -0.57
CA GLY A 220 6.28 4.27 0.24
C GLY A 220 7.55 3.45 0.34
N GLU A 221 7.45 2.14 0.60
CA GLU A 221 8.63 1.25 0.69
C GLU A 221 9.40 1.21 -0.62
N LYS A 222 8.69 1.13 -1.76
CA LYS A 222 9.32 1.15 -3.08
C LYS A 222 9.98 2.48 -3.39
N ARG A 223 9.36 3.57 -2.95
CA ARG A 223 9.89 4.92 -3.15
C ARG A 223 11.18 5.13 -2.36
N LEU A 224 11.28 4.63 -1.13
CA LEU A 224 12.52 4.71 -0.34
C LEU A 224 13.69 4.01 -1.06
N LEU A 225 13.41 2.93 -1.81
CA LEU A 225 14.41 2.22 -2.59
C LEU A 225 14.68 2.85 -3.97
N ASN A 226 13.71 3.56 -4.54
CA ASN A 226 13.77 4.14 -5.89
C ASN A 226 13.27 5.60 -5.86
N PRO A 227 14.00 6.52 -5.22
CA PRO A 227 13.50 7.88 -4.95
C PRO A 227 13.24 8.70 -6.23
N GLN A 228 13.95 8.39 -7.32
CA GLN A 228 13.85 9.08 -8.62
C GLN A 228 12.82 8.46 -9.58
N ASP A 229 12.09 7.42 -9.18
CA ASP A 229 11.06 6.82 -10.02
C ASP A 229 9.82 7.73 -10.12
N GLY A 230 9.65 8.37 -11.27
CA GLY A 230 8.55 9.29 -11.54
C GLY A 230 7.15 8.67 -11.44
N VAL A 231 7.01 7.34 -11.62
CA VAL A 231 5.73 6.65 -11.44
C VAL A 231 5.40 6.54 -9.96
N LEU A 232 6.37 6.15 -9.13
CA LEU A 232 6.20 6.08 -7.67
C LEU A 232 5.99 7.45 -7.04
N ILE A 233 6.66 8.49 -7.53
CA ILE A 233 6.47 9.87 -7.08
C ILE A 233 5.01 10.31 -7.31
N LYS A 234 4.48 10.07 -8.51
CA LYS A 234 3.09 10.41 -8.86
C LYS A 234 2.08 9.60 -8.06
N ALA A 235 2.30 8.29 -7.92
CA ALA A 235 1.43 7.41 -7.14
C ALA A 235 1.36 7.85 -5.67
N TRP A 236 2.52 8.15 -5.07
CA TRP A 236 2.62 8.66 -3.71
C TRP A 236 1.87 9.99 -3.54
N ALA A 237 2.11 10.94 -4.43
CA ALA A 237 1.41 12.23 -4.41
C ALA A 237 -0.10 12.05 -4.53
N SER A 238 -0.57 11.15 -5.38
CA SER A 238 -1.99 10.84 -5.54
C SER A 238 -2.62 10.27 -4.28
N LEU A 239 -1.92 9.40 -3.54
CA LEU A 239 -2.40 8.89 -2.25
C LEU A 239 -2.48 10.03 -1.23
N LEU A 240 -1.44 10.86 -1.11
CA LEU A 240 -1.43 11.97 -0.16
C LEU A 240 -2.51 13.02 -0.45
N VAL A 241 -2.84 13.28 -1.71
CA VAL A 241 -3.95 14.18 -2.08
C VAL A 241 -5.29 13.63 -1.57
N GLN A 242 -5.52 12.32 -1.65
CA GLN A 242 -6.73 11.68 -1.11
C GLN A 242 -6.81 11.79 0.42
N LEU A 243 -5.66 11.85 1.09
CA LEU A 243 -5.56 12.10 2.54
C LEU A 243 -5.71 13.58 2.92
N GLU A 244 -6.02 14.47 1.97
CA GLU A 244 -6.01 15.93 2.13
C GLU A 244 -4.64 16.50 2.53
N LEU A 245 -3.55 15.83 2.15
CA LEU A 245 -2.16 16.20 2.46
C LEU A 245 -1.43 16.79 1.25
N LYS A 246 -2.09 17.72 0.54
CA LYS A 246 -1.57 18.32 -0.70
C LYS A 246 -0.20 18.98 -0.51
N GLU A 247 0.01 19.69 0.59
CA GLU A 247 1.29 20.35 0.89
C GLU A 247 2.43 19.33 1.09
N VAL A 248 2.15 18.24 1.80
CA VAL A 248 3.12 17.14 1.96
C VAL A 248 3.40 16.48 0.61
N ALA A 249 2.39 16.30 -0.24
CA ALA A 249 2.56 15.73 -1.58
C ALA A 249 3.52 16.55 -2.44
N ILE A 250 3.41 17.88 -2.40
CA ILE A 250 4.29 18.80 -3.13
C ILE A 250 5.72 18.74 -2.57
N LYS A 251 5.88 18.80 -1.25
CA LYS A 251 7.20 18.92 -0.60
C LYS A 251 7.97 17.61 -0.54
N SER A 252 7.27 16.48 -0.41
CA SER A 252 7.89 15.16 -0.47
C SER A 252 8.23 14.72 -1.90
N GLY A 253 7.70 15.39 -2.94
CA GLY A 253 7.93 15.05 -4.35
C GLY A 253 9.32 15.42 -4.90
N THR A 254 10.07 16.28 -4.22
CA THR A 254 11.29 16.94 -4.74
C THR A 254 12.59 16.38 -4.16
N GLN A 255 12.58 15.17 -3.61
CA GLN A 255 13.76 14.53 -2.98
C GLN A 255 14.65 13.79 -3.98
#